data_AF-A0A258LCF9-F1
#
_entry.id   AF-A0A258LCF9-F1
#
_cell.length_a   1.000
_cell.length_b   1.000
_cell.length_c   1.000
_cell.angle_alpha   90.00
_cell.angle_beta   90.00
_cell.angle_gamma   90.00
#
_symmetry.space_group_name_H-M   'P 1'
#
loop_
_entity.id
_entity.type
_entity.pdbx_description
1 polymer ?
#
loop_
_entity_poly.entity_id
_entity_poly.type
_entity_poly.pdbx_seq_one_letter_code
_entity_poly.pdbx_strand_id
1 'polypeptide(L)'
;MPKTILTILALILSVIGFMIKLPSVFHHYDKELHAAFYFLAAGFLNMLYGKNLTIHILIFFVLLGFGIAIEYAQAYSNILLKKRIHGRFDIEDVKANADQRVIRAELKAVAVAHGMIDMDGLKLADLSKVTLDEHG
;
A
#
# COMPACT_ATOMS: atom_id res chain seq x y z
N MET A 1 17.26 20.23 4.98
CA MET A 1 17.31 19.62 3.63
C MET A 1 16.12 20.10 2.83
N PRO A 2 16.25 20.41 1.53
CA PRO A 2 15.09 20.65 0.67
C PRO A 2 14.22 19.39 0.66
N LYS A 3 12.91 19.56 0.85
CA LYS A 3 11.93 18.46 0.80
C LYS A 3 12.11 17.55 -0.42
N THR A 4 12.47 18.14 -1.57
CA THR A 4 12.73 17.42 -2.82
C THR A 4 13.92 16.48 -2.73
N ILE A 5 15.02 16.90 -2.11
CA ILE A 5 16.21 16.05 -1.93
C ILE A 5 15.88 14.86 -1.03
N LEU A 6 15.14 15.13 0.06
CA LEU A 6 14.70 14.06 0.96
C LEU A 6 13.79 13.04 0.25
N THR A 7 12.86 13.52 -0.59
CA THR A 7 11.99 12.64 -1.39
C THR A 7 12.78 11.80 -2.38
N ILE A 8 13.77 12.38 -3.07
CA ILE A 8 14.62 11.63 -4.01
C ILE A 8 15.43 10.55 -3.29
N LEU A 9 16.02 10.86 -2.14
CA LEU A 9 16.75 9.88 -1.34
C LEU A 9 15.84 8.74 -0.86
N ALA A 10 14.64 9.07 -0.35
CA ALA A 10 13.66 8.08 0.06
C ALA A 10 13.21 7.19 -1.11
N LEU A 11 13.03 7.78 -2.30
CA LEU A 11 12.68 7.04 -3.52
C LEU A 11 13.79 6.06 -3.90
N ILE A 12 15.05 6.49 -3.93
CA ILE A 12 16.19 5.63 -4.25
C ILE A 12 16.28 4.46 -3.27
N LEU A 13 16.19 4.75 -1.97
CA LEU A 13 16.22 3.72 -0.92
C LEU A 13 15.05 2.73 -1.06
N SER A 14 13.86 3.21 -1.40
CA SER A 14 12.70 2.34 -1.62
C SER A 14 12.90 1.39 -2.80
N VAL A 15 13.40 1.88 -3.93
CA VAL A 15 13.69 1.05 -5.11
C VAL A 15 14.70 -0.04 -4.74
N ILE A 16 15.80 0.33 -4.09
CA ILE A 16 16.82 -0.64 -3.65
C ILE A 16 16.18 -1.67 -2.70
N GLY A 17 15.39 -1.23 -1.73
CA GLY A 17 14.70 -2.11 -0.78
C GLY A 17 13.80 -3.14 -1.47
N PHE A 18 12.98 -2.71 -2.44
CA PHE A 18 12.10 -3.62 -3.18
C PHE A 18 12.86 -4.57 -4.13
N MET A 19 14.05 -4.19 -4.58
CA MET A 19 14.90 -5.07 -5.39
C MET A 19 15.66 -6.11 -4.57
N ILE A 20 15.71 -5.98 -3.24
CA ILE A 20 16.33 -6.99 -2.37
C ILE A 20 15.30 -8.09 -2.08
N LYS A 21 15.69 -9.34 -2.33
CA LYS A 21 14.85 -10.49 -1.99
C LYS A 21 14.75 -10.64 -0.48
N LEU A 22 13.52 -10.73 0.03
CA LEU A 22 13.26 -10.98 1.43
C LEU A 22 13.78 -12.38 1.85
N PRO A 23 14.35 -12.55 3.05
CA PRO A 23 14.73 -13.88 3.54
C PRO A 23 13.53 -14.82 3.61
N SER A 24 13.76 -16.12 3.36
CA SER A 24 12.69 -17.14 3.26
C SER A 24 11.74 -17.17 4.46
N VAL A 25 12.21 -16.81 5.65
CA VAL A 25 11.42 -16.80 6.89
C VAL A 25 10.31 -15.75 6.85
N PHE A 26 10.49 -14.67 6.10
CA PHE A 26 9.57 -13.54 6.06
C PHE A 26 8.68 -13.49 4.82
N HIS A 27 8.79 -14.46 3.90
CA HIS A 27 7.99 -14.47 2.66
C HIS A 27 6.48 -14.40 2.90
N HIS A 28 5.98 -14.95 4.01
CA HIS A 28 4.55 -14.87 4.35
C HIS A 28 4.09 -13.44 4.65
N TYR A 29 5.00 -12.60 5.16
CA TYR A 29 4.75 -11.19 5.47
C TYR A 29 5.01 -10.25 4.30
N ASP A 30 5.42 -10.76 3.13
CA ASP A 30 5.84 -9.94 2.00
C ASP A 30 4.73 -8.96 1.58
N LYS A 31 3.49 -9.45 1.42
CA LYS A 31 2.33 -8.61 1.08
C LYS A 31 2.02 -7.55 2.15
N GLU A 32 2.14 -7.92 3.43
CA GLU A 32 1.88 -7.02 4.55
C GLU A 32 2.95 -5.92 4.64
N LEU A 33 4.22 -6.27 4.41
CA LEU A 33 5.33 -5.33 4.40
C LEU A 33 5.23 -4.34 3.24
N HIS A 34 4.82 -4.81 2.05
CA HIS A 34 4.53 -3.92 0.92
C HIS A 34 3.38 -2.96 1.27
N ALA A 35 2.27 -3.47 1.81
CA ALA A 35 1.14 -2.64 2.22
C ALA A 35 1.52 -1.59 3.28
N ALA A 36 2.29 -1.99 4.31
CA ALA A 36 2.80 -1.10 5.33
C ALA A 36 3.73 -0.02 4.75
N PHE A 37 4.62 -0.39 3.83
CA PHE A 37 5.46 0.57 3.12
C PHE A 37 4.62 1.61 2.37
N TYR A 38 3.63 1.18 1.58
CA TYR A 38 2.80 2.12 0.82
C TYR A 38 1.97 3.04 1.72
N PHE A 39 1.49 2.53 2.86
CA PHE A 39 0.79 3.34 3.84
C PHE A 39 1.70 4.41 4.46
N LEU A 40 2.89 4.02 4.90
CA LEU A 40 3.89 4.94 5.45
C LEU A 40 4.37 5.95 4.40
N ALA A 41 4.59 5.51 3.16
CA ALA A 41 4.97 6.39 2.05
C ALA A 41 3.87 7.41 1.73
N ALA A 42 2.59 7.00 1.74
CA ALA A 42 1.47 7.91 1.60
C ALA A 42 1.44 8.94 2.74
N GLY A 43 1.56 8.52 4.00
CA GLY A 43 1.63 9.43 5.14
C GLY A 43 2.79 10.42 5.03
N PHE A 44 3.98 9.92 4.71
CA PHE A 44 5.20 10.72 4.55
C PHE A 44 5.08 11.76 3.42
N LEU A 45 4.62 11.36 2.23
CA LEU A 45 4.44 12.28 1.10
C LEU A 45 3.35 13.33 1.37
N ASN A 46 2.26 12.93 2.03
CA ASN A 46 1.22 13.85 2.44
C ASN A 46 1.69 14.84 3.51
N MET A 47 2.53 14.41 4.46
CA MET A 47 3.16 15.32 5.41
C MET A 47 4.07 16.35 4.73
N LEU A 48 4.79 15.97 3.67
CA LEU A 48 5.71 16.86 2.95
C LEU A 48 5.03 17.79 1.93
N TYR A 49 3.96 17.34 1.28
CA TYR A 49 3.37 18.02 0.12
C TYR A 49 1.84 18.20 0.19
N GLY A 50 1.16 17.55 1.12
CA GLY A 50 -0.30 17.49 1.23
C GLY A 50 -0.92 18.83 1.64
N LYS A 51 -1.09 19.71 0.66
CA LYS A 51 -1.69 21.04 0.86
C LYS A 51 -3.17 21.08 0.52
N ASN A 52 -3.59 20.34 -0.51
CA ASN A 52 -4.93 20.38 -1.09
C ASN A 52 -5.35 18.97 -1.52
N LEU A 53 -6.66 18.72 -1.66
CA LEU A 53 -7.23 17.45 -2.11
C LEU A 53 -6.60 16.94 -3.42
N THR A 54 -6.33 17.83 -4.38
CA THR A 54 -5.66 17.49 -5.64
C THR A 54 -4.29 16.86 -5.43
N ILE A 55 -3.51 17.34 -4.45
CA ILE A 55 -2.19 16.79 -4.15
C ILE A 55 -2.31 15.43 -3.46
N HIS A 56 -3.28 15.27 -2.56
CA HIS A 56 -3.57 13.97 -1.95
C HIS A 56 -3.94 12.91 -3.01
N ILE A 57 -4.80 13.29 -3.97
CA ILE A 57 -5.16 12.44 -5.11
C ILE A 57 -3.95 12.14 -5.99
N LEU A 58 -3.12 13.15 -6.31
CA LEU A 58 -1.92 12.96 -7.12
C LEU A 58 -0.93 11.99 -6.44
N ILE A 59 -0.70 12.14 -5.13
CA ILE A 59 0.17 11.24 -4.35
C ILE A 59 -0.34 9.81 -4.41
N PHE A 60 -1.66 9.61 -4.29
CA PHE A 60 -2.29 8.29 -4.41
C PHE A 60 -1.97 7.63 -5.77
N PHE A 61 -2.21 8.34 -6.87
CA PHE A 61 -1.95 7.78 -8.21
C PHE A 61 -0.46 7.55 -8.48
N VAL A 62 0.42 8.42 -7.99
CA VAL A 62 1.88 8.22 -8.09
C VAL A 62 2.32 6.96 -7.35
N LEU A 63 1.84 6.74 -6.12
CA LEU A 63 2.17 5.54 -5.35
C LEU A 63 1.58 4.26 -5.96
N LEU A 64 0.38 4.35 -6.55
CA LEU A 64 -0.23 3.26 -7.29
C LEU A 64 0.63 2.89 -8.51
N GLY A 65 1.01 3.87 -9.33
CA GLY A 65 1.88 3.67 -10.48
C GLY A 65 3.26 3.13 -10.09
N PHE A 66 3.83 3.60 -8.97
CA PHE A 66 5.09 3.09 -8.44
C PHE A 66 5.01 1.61 -8.08
N GLY A 67 3.92 1.16 -7.45
CA GLY A 67 3.75 -0.26 -7.13
C GLY A 67 3.73 -1.17 -8.34
N ILE A 68 2.99 -0.77 -9.38
CA ILE A 68 2.97 -1.49 -10.65
C ILE A 68 4.39 -1.51 -11.27
N ALA A 69 5.09 -0.36 -11.26
CA ALA A 69 6.43 -0.25 -11.83
C ALA A 69 7.45 -1.14 -11.12
N ILE A 70 7.37 -1.27 -9.78
CA ILE A 70 8.27 -2.14 -9.01
C ILE A 70 8.05 -3.61 -9.35
N GLU A 71 6.81 -4.07 -9.51
CA GLU A 71 6.53 -5.45 -9.92
C GLU A 71 7.14 -5.74 -11.30
N TYR A 72 6.98 -4.83 -12.27
CA TYR A 72 7.64 -4.95 -13.58
C TYR A 72 9.17 -4.94 -13.46
N ALA A 73 9.74 -4.10 -12.60
CA ALA A 73 11.18 -4.05 -12.38
C ALA A 73 11.72 -5.35 -11.76
N GLN A 74 11.00 -5.95 -10.81
CA GLN A 74 11.33 -7.27 -10.24
C GLN A 74 11.26 -8.36 -11.31
N ALA A 75 10.27 -8.31 -12.21
CA ALA A 75 10.13 -9.23 -13.34
C ALA A 75 11.29 -9.09 -14.33
N TYR A 76 11.63 -7.86 -14.71
CA TYR A 76 12.72 -7.56 -15.62
C TYR A 76 14.08 -7.97 -15.04
N SER A 77 14.28 -7.74 -13.74
CA SER A 77 15.48 -8.18 -13.01
C SER A 77 15.72 -9.69 -13.13
N ASN A 78 14.65 -10.50 -13.09
CA ASN A 78 14.74 -11.95 -13.29
C ASN A 78 15.22 -12.33 -14.71
N ILE A 79 14.82 -11.57 -15.74
CA ILE A 79 15.27 -11.78 -17.13
C ILE A 79 16.74 -11.38 -17.26
N LEU A 80 17.11 -10.21 -16.73
CA LEU A 80 18.45 -9.64 -16.86
C LEU A 80 19.50 -10.48 -16.12
N LEU A 81 19.19 -10.98 -14.92
CA LEU A 81 20.13 -11.71 -14.08
C LEU A 81 20.17 -13.22 -14.35
N LYS A 82 19.36 -13.71 -15.31
CA LYS A 82 19.22 -15.15 -15.68
C LYS A 82 19.04 -16.10 -14.49
N LYS A 83 18.63 -15.56 -13.34
CA LYS A 83 18.43 -16.25 -12.06
C LYS A 83 17.13 -15.71 -11.50
N ARG A 84 16.24 -16.60 -11.03
CA ARG A 84 15.01 -16.18 -10.35
C ARG A 84 15.35 -15.63 -8.97
N ILE A 85 15.57 -14.33 -8.89
CA ILE A 85 15.81 -13.64 -7.64
C ILE A 85 14.46 -13.30 -7.00
N HIS A 86 13.45 -12.91 -7.78
CA HIS A 86 12.09 -12.62 -7.30
C HIS A 86 11.08 -13.68 -7.79
N GLY A 87 9.92 -13.77 -7.11
CA GLY A 87 8.86 -14.76 -7.37
C GLY A 87 8.34 -14.76 -8.82
N ARG A 88 7.51 -15.75 -9.20
CA ARG A 88 6.89 -15.79 -10.54
C ARG A 88 6.13 -14.49 -10.75
N PHE A 89 6.49 -13.76 -11.80
CA PHE A 89 5.67 -12.66 -12.30
C PHE A 89 4.41 -13.29 -12.88
N ASP A 90 3.32 -13.28 -12.11
CA ASP A 90 2.01 -13.69 -12.57
C ASP A 90 1.17 -12.44 -12.80
N ILE A 91 0.83 -12.17 -14.06
CA ILE A 91 -0.02 -11.03 -14.44
C ILE A 91 -1.41 -11.15 -13.81
N GLU A 92 -1.86 -12.38 -13.49
CA GLU A 92 -3.10 -12.60 -12.74
C GLU A 92 -2.96 -12.14 -11.28
N ASP A 93 -1.79 -12.30 -10.64
CA ASP A 93 -1.54 -11.77 -9.29
C ASP A 93 -1.43 -10.24 -9.30
N VAL A 94 -0.88 -9.64 -10.36
CA VAL A 94 -0.83 -8.17 -10.53
C VAL A 94 -2.24 -7.59 -10.67
N LYS A 95 -3.09 -8.21 -11.51
CA LYS A 95 -4.50 -7.83 -11.61
C LYS A 95 -5.25 -8.06 -10.31
N ALA A 96 -5.08 -9.22 -9.66
CA ALA A 96 -5.76 -9.54 -8.41
C ALA A 96 -5.31 -8.63 -7.26
N ASN A 97 -4.02 -8.25 -7.17
CA ASN A 97 -3.52 -7.31 -6.16
C ASN A 97 -3.92 -5.87 -6.48
N ALA A 98 -3.91 -5.45 -7.75
CA ALA A 98 -4.39 -4.12 -8.15
C ALA A 98 -5.90 -3.98 -7.91
N ASP A 99 -6.68 -4.98 -8.32
CA ASP A 99 -8.12 -5.06 -8.07
C ASP A 99 -8.38 -5.16 -6.57
N GLN A 100 -7.65 -5.97 -5.79
CA GLN A 100 -7.81 -6.00 -4.32
C GLN A 100 -7.46 -4.67 -3.65
N ARG A 101 -6.45 -3.93 -4.14
CA ARG A 101 -6.06 -2.63 -3.59
C ARG A 101 -7.07 -1.54 -3.97
N VAL A 102 -7.58 -1.55 -5.19
CA VAL A 102 -8.63 -0.63 -5.67
C VAL A 102 -9.95 -0.96 -4.98
N ILE A 103 -10.38 -2.23 -4.94
CA ILE A 103 -11.60 -2.68 -4.26
C ILE A 103 -11.52 -2.43 -2.76
N ARG A 104 -10.39 -2.66 -2.08
CA ARG A 104 -10.22 -2.26 -0.67
C ARG A 104 -10.25 -0.75 -0.49
N ALA A 105 -9.63 0.01 -1.39
CA ALA A 105 -9.60 1.47 -1.30
C ALA A 105 -11.00 2.07 -1.54
N GLU A 106 -11.75 1.54 -2.51
CA GLU A 106 -13.13 1.93 -2.82
C GLU A 106 -14.09 1.47 -1.71
N LEU A 107 -14.00 0.23 -1.22
CA LEU A 107 -14.80 -0.24 -0.07
C LEU A 107 -14.50 0.58 1.19
N LYS A 108 -13.22 0.87 1.47
CA LYS A 108 -12.84 1.72 2.60
C LYS A 108 -13.33 3.15 2.41
N ALA A 109 -13.27 3.70 1.19
CA ALA A 109 -13.76 5.04 0.89
C ALA A 109 -15.29 5.14 0.99
N VAL A 110 -16.04 4.15 0.49
CA VAL A 110 -17.50 4.06 0.58
C VAL A 110 -17.92 3.86 2.05
N ALA A 111 -17.26 2.98 2.78
CA ALA A 111 -17.57 2.74 4.18
C ALA A 111 -17.19 3.92 5.10
N VAL A 112 -16.16 4.70 4.77
CA VAL A 112 -15.86 5.99 5.42
C VAL A 112 -16.90 7.06 5.05
N ALA A 113 -17.30 7.14 3.77
CA ALA A 113 -18.30 8.10 3.30
C ALA A 113 -19.70 7.85 3.91
N HIS A 114 -20.04 6.59 4.19
CA HIS A 114 -21.26 6.20 4.91
C HIS A 114 -21.09 6.16 6.45
N GLY A 115 -19.94 6.56 6.98
CA GLY A 115 -19.68 6.63 8.42
C GLY A 115 -19.61 5.26 9.13
N MET A 116 -19.43 4.17 8.39
CA MET A 116 -19.33 2.80 8.90
C MET A 116 -17.94 2.50 9.50
N ILE A 117 -16.89 3.23 9.10
CA ILE A 117 -15.53 3.07 9.62
C ILE A 117 -14.83 4.43 9.68
N ASP A 118 -14.04 4.66 10.72
CA ASP A 118 -13.18 5.84 10.83
C ASP A 118 -11.94 5.72 9.91
N MET A 119 -11.26 6.84 9.63
CA MET A 119 -9.99 6.90 8.91
C MET A 119 -8.93 5.95 9.48
N ASP A 120 -8.99 5.73 10.80
CA ASP A 120 -8.12 4.85 11.56
C ASP A 120 -8.49 3.35 11.43
N GLY A 121 -9.57 3.02 10.72
CA GLY A 121 -9.99 1.65 10.45
C GLY A 121 -10.85 1.01 11.54
N LEU A 122 -11.27 1.78 12.56
CA LEU A 122 -12.15 1.30 13.61
C LEU A 122 -13.29 2.29 13.89
N LYS A 123 -14.52 1.90 13.53
CA LYS A 123 -15.60 2.00 14.50
C LYS A 123 -16.47 0.75 14.38
N LEU A 124 -16.28 -0.13 15.37
CA LEU A 124 -17.22 -1.16 15.75
C LEU A 124 -18.61 -0.49 15.90
N ALA A 125 -19.67 -1.19 15.49
CA ALA A 125 -21.03 -0.82 15.82
C ALA A 125 -21.07 -0.30 17.26
N ASP A 126 -21.75 0.83 17.48
CA ASP A 126 -21.89 1.42 18.81
C ASP A 126 -22.75 0.50 19.69
N LEU A 127 -22.12 -0.54 20.25
CA LEU A 127 -22.72 -1.53 21.15
C LEU A 127 -23.06 -0.93 22.51
N SER A 128 -22.75 0.36 22.76
CA SER A 128 -23.14 1.04 24.00
C SER A 128 -24.66 1.18 24.16
N LYS A 129 -25.42 0.97 23.07
CA LYS A 129 -26.89 0.92 23.07
C LYS A 129 -27.47 -0.50 23.02
N VAL A 130 -26.63 -1.54 22.95
CA VAL A 130 -27.09 -2.93 22.97
C VAL A 130 -27.12 -3.39 24.41
N THR A 131 -28.31 -3.36 25.01
CA THR A 131 -28.59 -4.07 26.26
C THR A 131 -28.88 -5.53 25.93
N LEU A 132 -28.12 -6.45 26.53
CA LEU A 132 -28.45 -7.87 26.54
C LEU A 132 -29.78 -8.04 27.30
N ASP A 133 -30.77 -8.68 26.67
CA ASP A 133 -31.91 -9.19 27.42
C ASP A 133 -31.49 -10.44 28.19
N GLU A 134 -32.32 -10.86 29.14
CA GLU A 134 -32.09 -12.03 30.01
C GLU A 134 -32.14 -13.38 29.27
N HIS A 135 -32.15 -13.36 27.93
CA HIS A 135 -32.15 -14.55 27.07
C HIS A 135 -30.89 -14.70 26.20
N GLY A 136 -30.01 -13.70 26.14
CA GLY A 136 -28.69 -13.81 25.50
C GLY A 136 -28.70 -13.74 23.99
#